data_AF-A0A1I4E4Q6-F1
#
_entry.id   AF-A0A1I4E4Q6-F1
#
_cell.length_a   1.000
_cell.length_b   1.000
_cell.length_c   1.000
_cell.angle_alpha   90.00
_cell.angle_beta   90.00
_cell.angle_gamma   90.00
#
_symmetry.space_group_name_H-M   'P 1'
#
loop_
_entity.id
_entity.type
_entity.pdbx_description
1 polymer ?
#
loop_
_entity_poly.entity_id
_entity_poly.type
_entity_poly.pdbx_seq_one_letter_code
_entity_poly.pdbx_strand_id
1 'polypeptide(L)'
;MKIGRYAVVIAALHALPVMAQDLGVDRGDVLACFADTPIGAIYPDCLGAAANVCQDQDGGSTTIGMTECIMAETAVWDDMLNEEYTRLQRNFSARGWAGGAVTNAELKIALRDAQRAWIAYRDADCGLRYKVWEGGTIRGVVAANCEMTMTASRALDLRDMDRP
;
A
#
# COMPACT_ATOMS: atom_id res chain seq x y z
N MET A 1 70.58 13.67 -29.31
CA MET A 1 69.15 14.00 -29.18
C MET A 1 68.43 12.75 -28.67
N LYS A 2 68.16 12.65 -27.37
CA LYS A 2 67.50 11.47 -26.74
C LYS A 2 66.02 11.83 -26.49
N ILE A 3 65.11 11.13 -27.15
CA ILE A 3 63.66 11.33 -27.03
C ILE A 3 63.17 10.48 -25.87
N GLY A 4 62.82 11.12 -24.74
CA GLY A 4 62.23 10.47 -23.57
C GLY A 4 60.75 10.15 -23.82
N ARG A 5 60.36 8.90 -23.60
CA ARG A 5 58.96 8.44 -23.69
C ARG A 5 58.28 8.71 -22.35
N TYR A 6 57.36 9.67 -22.31
CA TYR A 6 56.49 9.90 -21.16
C TYR A 6 55.39 8.84 -21.15
N ALA A 7 55.31 8.05 -20.07
CA ALA A 7 54.20 7.13 -19.85
C ALA A 7 52.99 7.90 -19.30
N VAL A 8 51.91 7.95 -20.07
CA VAL A 8 50.62 8.49 -19.64
C VAL A 8 49.92 7.41 -18.81
N VAL A 9 49.75 7.65 -17.52
CA VAL A 9 48.94 6.81 -16.63
C VAL A 9 47.49 7.25 -16.76
N ILE A 10 46.66 6.45 -17.42
CA ILE A 10 45.21 6.65 -17.50
C ILE A 10 44.59 6.06 -16.23
N ALA A 11 44.19 6.92 -15.30
CA ALA A 11 43.40 6.54 -14.14
C ALA A 11 41.96 6.25 -14.59
N ALA A 12 41.58 4.97 -14.62
CA ALA A 12 40.21 4.56 -14.90
C ALA A 12 39.31 4.90 -13.70
N LEU A 13 38.46 5.92 -13.82
CA LEU A 13 37.33 6.13 -12.91
C LEU A 13 36.38 4.94 -13.09
N HIS A 14 36.34 4.04 -12.11
CA HIS A 14 35.31 3.01 -12.04
C HIS A 14 34.05 3.66 -11.46
N ALA A 15 33.04 3.87 -12.30
CA ALA A 15 31.69 4.18 -11.83
C ALA A 15 31.18 2.95 -11.09
N LEU A 16 31.16 3.00 -9.75
CA LEU A 16 30.50 1.97 -8.96
C LEU A 16 28.99 2.09 -9.18
N PRO A 17 28.28 0.97 -9.40
CA PRO A 17 26.84 1.01 -9.48
C PRO A 17 26.29 1.46 -8.13
N VAL A 18 25.52 2.56 -8.13
CA VAL A 18 24.68 2.92 -7.00
C VAL A 18 23.64 1.82 -6.89
N MET A 19 23.77 0.95 -5.89
CA MET A 19 22.69 0.05 -5.50
C MET A 19 21.64 0.92 -4.81
N ALA A 20 20.60 1.31 -5.54
CA ALA A 20 19.34 1.69 -4.88
C ALA A 20 18.88 0.42 -4.15
N GLN A 21 18.90 0.44 -2.82
CA GLN A 21 18.28 -0.63 -2.04
C GLN A 21 16.77 -0.48 -2.24
N ASP A 22 16.13 -1.48 -2.86
CA ASP A 22 14.67 -1.52 -2.94
C ASP A 22 14.13 -1.72 -1.52
N LEU A 23 13.72 -0.62 -0.88
CA LEU A 23 13.02 -0.67 0.40
C LEU A 23 11.73 -1.50 0.22
N GLY A 24 11.57 -2.51 1.07
CA GLY A 24 10.49 -3.47 0.97
C GLY A 24 10.01 -3.95 2.33
N VAL A 25 8.76 -4.41 2.37
CA VAL A 25 8.11 -4.95 3.56
C VAL A 25 7.99 -6.47 3.45
N ASP A 26 7.99 -7.16 4.59
CA ASP A 26 7.63 -8.57 4.63
C ASP A 26 6.11 -8.71 4.43
N ARG A 27 5.71 -9.31 3.32
CA ARG A 27 4.30 -9.57 3.01
C ARG A 27 3.64 -10.44 4.09
N GLY A 28 4.36 -11.41 4.64
CA GLY A 28 3.85 -12.35 5.64
C GLY A 28 3.35 -11.64 6.89
N ASP A 29 4.06 -10.61 7.34
CA ASP A 29 3.68 -9.81 8.52
C ASP A 29 2.36 -9.05 8.29
N VAL A 30 2.19 -8.46 7.12
CA VAL A 30 0.96 -7.73 6.76
C VAL A 30 -0.23 -8.68 6.59
N LEU A 31 -0.02 -9.86 5.99
CA LEU A 31 -1.05 -10.90 5.87
C LEU A 31 -1.47 -11.43 7.25
N ALA A 32 -0.52 -11.66 8.14
CA ALA A 32 -0.80 -12.07 9.52
C ALA A 32 -1.61 -10.98 10.25
N CYS A 33 -1.22 -9.72 10.09
CA CYS A 33 -1.95 -8.59 10.64
C CYS A 33 -3.42 -8.57 10.20
N PHE A 34 -3.70 -8.74 8.90
CA PHE A 34 -5.06 -8.83 8.38
C PHE A 34 -5.84 -10.04 8.91
N ALA A 35 -5.19 -11.20 9.02
CA ALA A 35 -5.83 -12.43 9.49
C ALA A 35 -6.21 -12.37 10.98
N ASP A 36 -5.35 -11.79 11.81
CA ASP A 36 -5.52 -11.71 13.26
C ASP A 36 -6.46 -10.57 13.69
N THR A 37 -6.79 -9.65 12.78
CA THR A 37 -7.68 -8.53 13.06
C THR A 37 -9.11 -8.99 13.32
N PRO A 38 -9.71 -8.70 14.50
CA PRO A 38 -11.07 -9.12 14.83
C PRO A 38 -12.12 -8.63 13.83
N ILE A 39 -13.25 -9.35 13.75
CA ILE A 39 -14.40 -8.92 12.94
C ILE A 39 -14.93 -7.59 13.48
N GLY A 40 -15.19 -6.64 12.57
CA GLY A 40 -15.75 -5.32 12.92
C GLY A 40 -14.72 -4.31 13.44
N ALA A 41 -13.44 -4.68 13.52
CA ALA A 41 -12.37 -3.71 13.74
C ALA A 41 -12.18 -2.86 12.48
N ILE A 42 -12.16 -1.54 12.65
CA ILE A 42 -12.03 -0.58 11.54
C ILE A 42 -10.56 -0.39 11.14
N TYR A 43 -9.65 -0.48 12.12
CA TYR A 43 -8.21 -0.39 11.93
C TYR A 43 -7.51 -1.53 12.67
N PRO A 44 -6.54 -2.21 12.06
CA PRO A 44 -5.81 -3.28 12.72
C PRO A 44 -4.73 -2.68 13.65
N ASP A 45 -4.58 -3.21 14.86
CA ASP A 45 -3.60 -2.70 15.85
C ASP A 45 -2.14 -2.77 15.35
N CYS A 46 -1.87 -3.67 14.41
CA CYS A 46 -0.57 -3.90 13.77
C CYS A 46 -0.36 -3.08 12.49
N LEU A 47 -1.29 -2.19 12.11
CA LEU A 47 -1.18 -1.35 10.92
C LEU A 47 0.13 -0.54 10.93
N GLY A 48 0.90 -0.61 9.85
CA GLY A 48 2.16 0.11 9.69
C GLY A 48 3.36 -0.57 10.35
N ALA A 49 3.19 -1.72 11.02
CA ALA A 49 4.30 -2.41 11.66
C ALA A 49 5.37 -2.86 10.66
N ALA A 50 4.96 -3.37 9.50
CA ALA A 50 5.90 -3.80 8.46
C ALA A 50 6.62 -2.61 7.81
N ALA A 51 5.90 -1.50 7.58
CA ALA A 51 6.48 -0.24 7.13
C ALA A 51 7.48 0.35 8.15
N ASN A 52 7.23 0.20 9.46
CA ASN A 52 8.16 0.64 10.50
C ASN A 52 9.46 -0.18 10.47
N VAL A 53 9.37 -1.51 10.33
CA VAL A 53 10.55 -2.37 10.16
C VAL A 53 11.34 -2.01 8.91
N CYS A 54 10.65 -1.68 7.81
CA CYS A 54 11.28 -1.18 6.59
C CYS A 54 12.01 0.17 6.80
N GLN A 55 11.45 1.07 7.61
CA GLN A 55 12.05 2.38 7.90
C GLN A 55 13.35 2.30 8.72
N ASP A 56 13.56 1.22 9.46
CA ASP A 56 14.81 0.96 10.20
C ASP A 56 15.98 0.51 9.30
N GLN A 57 15.71 0.22 8.02
CA GLN A 57 16.74 -0.12 7.03
C GLN A 57 17.48 1.14 6.55
N ASP A 58 18.65 0.95 5.93
CA ASP A 58 19.42 2.06 5.36
C ASP A 58 18.60 2.79 4.29
N GLY A 59 18.59 4.12 4.35
CA GLY A 59 17.71 4.97 3.53
C GLY A 59 16.22 5.03 3.94
N GLY A 60 15.73 4.07 4.74
CA GLY A 60 14.32 3.95 5.15
C GLY A 60 13.81 5.10 6.03
N SER A 61 14.69 5.70 6.82
CA SER A 61 14.35 6.84 7.71
C SER A 61 14.31 8.20 7.01
N THR A 62 14.63 8.27 5.71
CA THR A 62 14.45 9.51 4.95
C THR A 62 12.98 9.73 4.62
N THR A 63 12.53 10.96 4.37
CA THR A 63 11.11 11.20 4.02
C THR A 63 10.66 10.43 2.77
N ILE A 64 11.58 10.23 1.82
CA ILE A 64 11.33 9.43 0.61
C ILE A 64 11.24 7.95 1.00
N GLY A 65 12.22 7.42 1.73
CA GLY A 65 12.22 6.03 2.18
C GLY A 65 11.02 5.67 3.06
N MET A 66 10.62 6.55 3.96
CA MET A 66 9.39 6.39 4.75
C MET A 66 8.16 6.27 3.85
N THR A 67 8.06 7.14 2.83
CA THR A 67 6.96 7.08 1.85
C THR A 67 6.98 5.76 1.08
N GLU A 68 8.16 5.30 0.64
CA GLU A 68 8.33 4.02 -0.08
C GLU A 68 7.93 2.82 0.80
N CYS A 69 8.39 2.77 2.05
CA CYS A 69 8.03 1.71 3.00
C CYS A 69 6.52 1.65 3.27
N ILE A 70 5.87 2.80 3.48
CA ILE A 70 4.42 2.87 3.70
C ILE A 70 3.67 2.41 2.45
N MET A 71 4.13 2.82 1.26
CA MET A 71 3.49 2.42 0.01
C MET A 71 3.70 0.94 -0.32
N ALA A 72 4.83 0.36 0.08
CA ALA A 72 5.07 -1.08 -0.02
C ALA A 72 4.08 -1.87 0.88
N GLU A 73 3.85 -1.45 2.12
CA GLU A 73 2.81 -2.06 2.96
C GLU A 73 1.40 -1.84 2.38
N THR A 74 1.12 -0.64 1.87
CA THR A 74 -0.17 -0.31 1.23
C THR A 74 -0.46 -1.22 0.04
N ALA A 75 0.54 -1.57 -0.76
CA ALA A 75 0.38 -2.50 -1.89
C ALA A 75 -0.07 -3.89 -1.42
N VAL A 76 0.45 -4.38 -0.29
CA VAL A 76 -0.01 -5.65 0.30
C VAL A 76 -1.45 -5.53 0.80
N TRP A 77 -1.82 -4.41 1.43
CA TRP A 77 -3.22 -4.14 1.80
C TRP A 77 -4.15 -4.07 0.59
N ASP A 78 -3.70 -3.48 -0.52
CA ASP A 78 -4.49 -3.38 -1.76
C ASP A 78 -4.71 -4.74 -2.42
N ASP A 79 -3.70 -5.62 -2.40
CA ASP A 79 -3.87 -7.01 -2.86
C ASP A 79 -4.96 -7.72 -2.07
N MET A 80 -4.93 -7.63 -0.74
CA MET A 80 -5.97 -8.22 0.12
C MET A 80 -7.34 -7.59 -0.18
N LEU A 81 -7.43 -6.27 -0.32
CA LEU A 81 -8.66 -5.58 -0.70
C LEU A 81 -9.25 -6.13 -2.02
N ASN A 82 -8.41 -6.36 -3.04
CA ASN A 82 -8.85 -6.87 -4.34
C ASN A 82 -9.27 -8.36 -4.26
N GLU A 83 -8.57 -9.17 -3.48
CA GLU A 83 -8.93 -10.55 -3.20
C GLU A 83 -10.31 -10.62 -2.53
N GLU A 84 -10.54 -9.76 -1.53
CA GLU A 84 -11.78 -9.65 -0.77
C GLU A 84 -12.96 -9.15 -1.62
N TYR A 85 -12.74 -8.12 -2.43
CA TYR A 85 -13.70 -7.64 -3.42
C TYR A 85 -14.14 -8.78 -4.36
N THR A 86 -13.18 -9.55 -4.87
CA THR A 86 -13.45 -10.67 -5.78
C THR A 86 -14.18 -11.81 -5.05
N ARG A 87 -13.78 -12.10 -3.80
CA ARG A 87 -14.45 -13.10 -2.96
C ARG A 87 -15.91 -12.74 -2.73
N LEU A 88 -16.20 -11.48 -2.38
CA LEU A 88 -17.55 -11.02 -2.14
C LEU A 88 -18.43 -11.12 -3.39
N GLN A 89 -17.90 -10.77 -4.57
CA GLN A 89 -18.61 -11.00 -5.84
C GLN A 89 -18.95 -12.47 -6.09
N ARG A 90 -18.00 -13.39 -5.80
CA ARG A 90 -18.25 -14.84 -5.92
C ARG A 90 -19.34 -15.29 -4.94
N ASN A 91 -19.30 -14.78 -3.71
CA ASN A 91 -20.25 -15.12 -2.66
C ASN A 91 -21.69 -14.70 -3.01
N PHE A 92 -21.87 -13.49 -3.55
CA PHE A 92 -23.17 -13.07 -4.10
C PHE A 92 -23.67 -14.00 -5.21
N SER A 93 -22.78 -14.57 -6.02
CA SER A 93 -23.15 -15.49 -7.11
C SER A 93 -23.56 -16.88 -6.59
N ALA A 94 -22.81 -17.41 -5.62
CA ALA A 94 -22.91 -18.80 -5.19
C ALA A 94 -24.05 -19.04 -4.20
N ARG A 95 -24.26 -18.10 -3.27
CA ARG A 95 -25.21 -18.30 -2.16
C ARG A 95 -26.55 -17.63 -2.42
N GLY A 96 -26.59 -16.63 -3.30
CA GLY A 96 -27.61 -15.59 -3.23
C GLY A 96 -27.53 -14.85 -1.89
N TRP A 97 -27.89 -13.57 -1.84
CA TRP A 97 -28.14 -12.95 -0.55
C TRP A 97 -29.47 -13.51 -0.05
N ALA A 98 -29.42 -14.40 0.94
CA ALA A 98 -30.59 -15.10 1.43
C ALA A 98 -31.64 -14.08 1.91
N GLY A 99 -32.83 -14.09 1.28
CA GLY A 99 -34.06 -13.55 1.86
C GLY A 99 -34.64 -12.25 1.30
N GLY A 100 -34.20 -11.72 0.15
CA GLY A 100 -34.66 -10.41 -0.36
C GLY A 100 -35.09 -10.36 -1.83
N ALA A 101 -35.70 -9.23 -2.22
CA ALA A 101 -36.10 -8.91 -3.60
C ALA A 101 -34.92 -8.50 -4.51
N VAL A 102 -33.71 -8.37 -3.95
CA VAL A 102 -32.51 -7.91 -4.66
C VAL A 102 -31.82 -9.10 -5.34
N THR A 103 -31.52 -8.96 -6.63
CA THR A 103 -30.82 -9.98 -7.42
C THR A 103 -29.31 -9.97 -7.19
N ASN A 104 -28.66 -11.10 -7.50
CA ASN A 104 -27.20 -11.21 -7.47
C ASN A 104 -26.51 -10.17 -8.38
N ALA A 105 -27.14 -9.79 -9.48
CA ALA A 105 -26.62 -8.78 -10.40
C ALA A 105 -26.66 -7.38 -9.77
N GLU A 106 -27.76 -7.02 -9.12
CA GLU A 106 -27.89 -5.74 -8.42
C GLU A 106 -26.87 -5.61 -7.29
N LEU A 107 -26.62 -6.68 -6.52
CA LEU A 107 -25.60 -6.67 -5.46
C LEU A 107 -24.18 -6.44 -6.02
N LYS A 108 -23.83 -7.08 -7.13
CA LYS A 108 -22.51 -6.87 -7.77
C LYS A 108 -22.36 -5.46 -8.32
N ILE A 109 -23.43 -4.90 -8.91
CA ILE A 109 -23.44 -3.51 -9.38
C ILE A 109 -23.25 -2.56 -8.19
N ALA A 110 -24.01 -2.76 -7.11
CA ALA A 110 -23.90 -1.95 -5.90
C ALA A 110 -22.49 -2.03 -5.28
N LEU A 111 -21.89 -3.23 -5.19
CA LEU A 111 -20.52 -3.41 -4.70
C LEU A 111 -19.50 -2.68 -5.58
N ARG A 112 -19.60 -2.80 -6.91
CA ARG A 112 -18.72 -2.10 -7.85
C ARG A 112 -18.84 -0.58 -7.68
N ASP A 113 -20.06 -0.06 -7.60
CA ASP A 113 -20.31 1.38 -7.53
C ASP A 113 -19.85 1.94 -6.18
N ALA A 114 -20.09 1.22 -5.08
CA ALA A 114 -19.54 1.54 -3.77
C ALA A 114 -18.00 1.55 -3.77
N GLN A 115 -17.35 0.56 -4.40
CA GLN A 115 -15.89 0.50 -4.49
C GLN A 115 -15.31 1.68 -5.28
N ARG A 116 -15.93 2.06 -6.40
CA ARG A 116 -15.50 3.21 -7.20
C ARG A 116 -15.66 4.53 -6.45
N ALA A 117 -16.78 4.70 -5.75
CA ALA A 117 -17.01 5.88 -4.92
C ALA A 117 -16.00 5.96 -3.78
N TRP A 118 -15.69 4.82 -3.14
CA TRP A 118 -14.67 4.74 -2.10
C TRP A 118 -13.27 5.12 -2.61
N ILE A 119 -12.85 4.63 -3.79
CA ILE A 119 -11.55 5.03 -4.39
C ILE A 119 -11.50 6.55 -4.58
N ALA A 120 -12.55 7.13 -5.19
CA ALA A 120 -12.61 8.58 -5.41
C ALA A 120 -12.57 9.36 -4.09
N TYR A 121 -13.23 8.87 -3.04
CA TYR A 121 -13.17 9.45 -1.70
C TYR A 121 -11.75 9.35 -1.10
N ARG A 122 -11.12 8.18 -1.12
CA ARG A 122 -9.75 7.96 -0.64
C ARG A 122 -8.78 8.93 -1.31
N ASP A 123 -8.78 8.97 -2.63
CA ASP A 123 -7.83 9.77 -3.39
C ASP A 123 -8.04 11.27 -3.14
N ALA A 124 -9.30 11.73 -3.02
CA ALA A 124 -9.61 13.11 -2.68
C ALA A 124 -9.19 13.48 -1.25
N ASP A 125 -9.44 12.61 -0.29
CA ASP A 125 -9.18 12.85 1.13
C ASP A 125 -7.67 12.77 1.44
N CYS A 126 -6.95 11.80 0.87
CA CYS A 126 -5.49 11.72 0.98
C CYS A 126 -4.80 12.86 0.20
N GLY A 127 -5.33 13.24 -0.96
CA GLY A 127 -4.88 14.42 -1.70
C GLY A 127 -5.10 15.74 -0.96
N LEU A 128 -6.18 15.88 -0.19
CA LEU A 128 -6.39 17.01 0.71
C LEU A 128 -5.32 17.04 1.80
N ARG A 129 -5.06 15.90 2.46
CA ARG A 129 -4.02 15.83 3.50
C ARG A 129 -2.64 16.18 2.96
N TYR A 130 -2.28 15.74 1.76
CA TYR A 130 -1.05 16.18 1.11
C TYR A 130 -0.95 17.70 1.00
N LYS A 131 -2.03 18.36 0.56
CA LYS A 131 -2.08 19.82 0.37
C LYS A 131 -2.03 20.61 1.69
N VAL A 132 -2.61 20.10 2.77
CA VAL A 132 -2.53 20.74 4.10
C VAL A 132 -1.08 20.91 4.56
N TRP A 133 -0.19 20.01 4.15
CA TRP A 133 1.24 20.03 4.49
C TRP A 133 2.12 20.61 3.37
N GLU A 134 1.56 21.48 2.53
CA GLU A 134 2.31 22.15 1.47
C GLU A 134 3.54 22.91 2.02
N GLY A 135 4.67 22.83 1.29
CA GLY A 135 5.94 23.43 1.70
C GLY A 135 6.86 22.53 2.54
N GLY A 136 6.36 21.43 3.12
CA GLY A 136 7.16 20.43 3.82
C GLY A 136 7.34 19.14 3.01
N THR A 137 8.45 18.42 3.22
CA THR A 137 8.64 17.09 2.61
C THR A 137 7.70 16.03 3.23
N ILE A 138 7.32 16.21 4.49
CA ILE A 138 6.48 15.28 5.26
C ILE A 138 5.09 15.01 4.61
N ARG A 139 4.62 15.90 3.74
CA ARG A 139 3.36 15.73 2.99
C ARG A 139 3.24 14.39 2.27
N GLY A 140 4.35 13.84 1.77
CA GLY A 140 4.39 12.53 1.13
C GLY A 140 4.04 11.41 2.11
N VAL A 141 4.71 11.40 3.26
CA VAL A 141 4.49 10.45 4.35
C VAL A 141 3.05 10.54 4.90
N VAL A 142 2.51 11.76 5.02
CA VAL A 142 1.13 11.97 5.47
C VAL A 142 0.11 11.39 4.49
N ALA A 143 0.30 11.64 3.18
CA ALA A 143 -0.58 11.11 2.14
C ALA A 143 -0.49 9.58 2.06
N ALA A 144 0.73 9.02 2.10
CA ALA A 144 0.92 7.57 2.06
C ALA A 144 0.28 6.86 3.27
N ASN A 145 0.42 7.42 4.49
CA ASN A 145 -0.25 6.86 5.67
C ASN A 145 -1.77 6.89 5.56
N CYS A 146 -2.33 7.95 4.97
CA CYS A 146 -3.76 8.03 4.69
C CYS A 146 -4.20 6.91 3.76
N GLU A 147 -3.48 6.71 2.65
CA GLU A 147 -3.80 5.67 1.67
C GLU A 147 -3.70 4.27 2.28
N MET A 148 -2.63 3.99 3.04
CA MET A 148 -2.45 2.73 3.77
C MET A 148 -3.62 2.46 4.71
N THR A 149 -3.96 3.43 5.56
CA THR A 149 -4.99 3.32 6.58
C THR A 149 -6.37 3.06 5.96
N MET A 150 -6.73 3.83 4.94
CA MET A 150 -8.02 3.67 4.27
C MET A 150 -8.10 2.35 3.50
N THR A 151 -7.00 1.92 2.88
CA THR A 151 -6.93 0.66 2.12
C THR A 151 -7.05 -0.55 3.05
N ALA A 152 -6.33 -0.54 4.19
CA ALA A 152 -6.43 -1.58 5.21
C ALA A 152 -7.85 -1.67 5.78
N SER A 153 -8.44 -0.54 6.15
CA SER A 153 -9.82 -0.46 6.64
C SER A 153 -10.81 -1.02 5.61
N ARG A 154 -10.65 -0.68 4.33
CA ARG A 154 -11.53 -1.19 3.28
C ARG A 154 -11.36 -2.68 3.03
N ALA A 155 -10.14 -3.22 3.12
CA ALA A 155 -9.92 -4.66 3.04
C ALA A 155 -10.70 -5.39 4.14
N LEU A 156 -10.64 -4.90 5.38
CA LEU A 156 -11.37 -5.46 6.53
C LEU A 156 -12.89 -5.34 6.37
N ASP A 157 -13.39 -4.19 5.92
CA ASP A 157 -14.82 -3.98 5.65
C ASP A 157 -15.35 -5.00 4.64
N LEU A 158 -14.64 -5.20 3.51
CA LEU A 158 -15.03 -6.17 2.49
C LEU A 158 -14.94 -7.62 3.01
N ARG A 159 -13.92 -7.89 3.85
CA ARG A 159 -13.69 -9.18 4.49
C ARG A 159 -14.85 -9.57 5.42
N ASP A 160 -15.47 -8.60 6.06
CA ASP A 160 -16.48 -8.83 7.11
C ASP A 160 -17.91 -8.66 6.61
N MET A 161 -18.12 -8.05 5.44
CA MET A 161 -19.45 -7.70 4.90
C MET A 161 -20.44 -8.87 4.80
N ASP A 162 -19.96 -10.11 4.64
CA ASP A 162 -20.79 -11.31 4.52
C ASP A 162 -20.66 -12.27 5.71
N ARG A 163 -20.07 -11.80 6.82
CA ARG A 163 -19.94 -12.51 8.09
C ARG A 163 -20.93 -11.92 9.11
N PRO A 164 -21.71 -12.76 9.81
CA PRO A 164 -22.68 -12.31 10.80
C PRO A 164 -22.05 -11.77 12.08
#